data_AF-A0A6G9XY05-F1
#
_entry.id   AF-A0A6G9XY05-F1
#
_cell.length_a   1.000
_cell.length_b   1.000
_cell.length_c   1.000
_cell.angle_alpha   90.00
_cell.angle_beta   90.00
_cell.angle_gamma   90.00
#
_symmetry.space_group_name_H-M   'P 1'
#
loop_
_entity.id
_entity.type
_entity.pdbx_description
1 polymer ?
#
loop_
_entity_poly.entity_id
_entity_poly.type
_entity_poly.pdbx_seq_one_letter_code
_entity_poly.pdbx_strand_id
1 'polypeptide(L)'
;MTNSDDAAAEQREITSFDDPDAPWNQEFSEAEMANWNEGVIEEFRAGAGKVGGAYAGAELLLLTTTGAKSGKQHVVPLGLLRRGETLYLSSFIEDKYPAWYHNVKADPRVTVELGGATYRGTAKALAGAEYDEFAAWALAANPLLAEYQAKIERPLPLVVLTLDQQD
;
A
#
# COMPACT_ATOMS: atom_id res chain seq x y z
N MET A 1 22.13 -35.46 -5.93
CA MET A 1 21.47 -34.89 -4.74
C MET A 1 21.27 -33.41 -4.99
N THR A 2 20.05 -32.97 -5.25
CA THR A 2 19.68 -31.55 -5.32
C THR A 2 19.39 -31.08 -3.90
N ASN A 3 20.28 -30.28 -3.31
CA ASN A 3 19.96 -29.59 -2.07
C ASN A 3 18.90 -28.54 -2.39
N SER A 4 17.70 -28.79 -1.90
CA SER A 4 16.63 -27.82 -1.77
C SER A 4 16.99 -26.98 -0.56
N ASP A 5 17.59 -25.81 -0.77
CA ASP A 5 17.64 -24.79 0.27
C ASP A 5 16.36 -23.97 0.14
N ASP A 6 15.34 -24.46 0.85
CA ASP A 6 14.18 -23.68 1.30
C ASP A 6 14.73 -22.55 2.17
N ALA A 7 15.05 -21.41 1.56
CA ALA A 7 15.36 -20.19 2.30
C ALA A 7 14.04 -19.61 2.80
N ALA A 8 13.59 -20.10 3.96
CA ALA A 8 12.61 -19.41 4.76
C ALA A 8 13.13 -17.98 5.00
N ALA A 9 12.49 -16.99 4.38
CA ALA A 9 12.81 -15.59 4.57
C ALA A 9 12.68 -15.28 6.07
N GLU A 10 13.80 -15.02 6.73
CA GLU A 10 13.83 -14.65 8.14
C GLU A 10 12.98 -13.38 8.33
N GLN A 11 12.02 -13.48 9.25
CA GLN A 11 11.03 -12.46 9.55
C GLN A 11 11.71 -11.29 10.25
N ARG A 12 12.22 -10.31 9.49
CA ARG A 12 12.77 -9.06 10.03
C ARG A 12 11.76 -7.93 9.86
N GLU A 13 11.34 -7.34 10.98
CA GLU A 13 10.52 -6.14 11.02
C GLU A 13 11.35 -4.90 10.61
N ILE A 14 10.88 -4.14 9.62
CA ILE A 14 11.53 -2.90 9.18
C ILE A 14 10.92 -1.73 9.96
N THR A 15 11.75 -1.05 10.76
CA THR A 15 11.30 -0.01 11.71
C THR A 15 11.81 1.39 11.41
N SER A 16 12.68 1.56 10.41
CA SER A 16 13.24 2.84 9.96
C SER A 16 13.03 3.02 8.47
N PHE A 17 12.69 4.24 8.03
CA PHE A 17 12.61 4.53 6.60
C PHE A 17 13.98 4.41 5.94
N ASP A 18 15.07 4.74 6.63
CA ASP A 18 16.45 4.68 6.10
C ASP A 18 17.09 3.30 6.21
N ASP A 19 16.35 2.25 6.61
CA ASP A 19 16.92 0.90 6.67
C ASP A 19 17.39 0.50 5.25
N PRO A 20 18.70 0.22 5.04
CA PRO A 20 19.24 -0.08 3.71
C PRO A 20 18.66 -1.37 3.13
N ASP A 21 18.12 -2.25 3.98
CA ASP A 21 17.47 -3.49 3.57
C ASP A 21 15.96 -3.30 3.35
N ALA A 22 15.42 -2.08 3.53
CA ALA A 22 14.03 -1.78 3.25
C ALA A 22 13.74 -1.85 1.74
N PRO A 23 12.60 -2.44 1.31
CA PRO A 23 12.27 -2.55 -0.12
C PRO A 23 12.01 -1.23 -0.81
N TRP A 24 11.83 -0.12 -0.10
CA TRP A 24 11.68 1.20 -0.75
C TRP A 24 13.03 1.93 -0.90
N ASN A 25 14.13 1.36 -0.39
CA ASN A 25 15.48 1.89 -0.52
C ASN A 25 16.37 1.09 -1.47
N GLN A 26 15.86 0.00 -2.03
CA GLN A 26 16.55 -0.76 -3.06
C GLN A 26 16.14 -0.23 -4.45
N GLU A 27 17.10 -0.16 -5.38
CA GLU A 27 16.80 0.22 -6.76
C GLU A 27 16.07 -0.93 -7.46
N PHE A 28 14.80 -0.71 -7.83
CA PHE A 28 14.01 -1.66 -8.61
C PHE A 28 13.69 -1.09 -10.00
N SER A 29 13.86 -1.89 -11.04
CA SER A 29 13.23 -1.61 -12.34
C SER A 29 11.71 -1.79 -12.25
N GLU A 30 10.96 -1.21 -13.19
CA GLU A 30 9.50 -1.41 -13.26
C GLU A 30 9.09 -2.89 -13.33
N ALA A 31 9.90 -3.72 -14.00
CA ALA A 31 9.67 -5.17 -14.08
C ALA A 31 9.94 -5.88 -12.74
N GLU A 32 10.95 -5.45 -11.99
CA GLU A 32 11.25 -6.01 -10.68
C GLU A 32 10.23 -5.58 -9.63
N MET A 33 9.74 -4.34 -9.67
CA MET A 33 8.60 -3.90 -8.85
C MET A 33 7.33 -4.68 -9.18
N ALA A 34 7.08 -4.97 -10.46
CA ALA A 34 5.94 -5.77 -10.86
C ALA A 34 6.03 -7.21 -10.34
N ASN A 35 7.19 -7.87 -10.52
CA ASN A 35 7.43 -9.22 -10.00
C ASN A 35 7.36 -9.27 -8.47
N TRP A 36 7.87 -8.24 -7.80
CA TRP A 36 7.78 -8.12 -6.34
C TRP A 36 6.34 -7.96 -5.86
N ASN A 37 5.55 -7.08 -6.50
CA ASN A 37 4.12 -6.94 -6.20
C ASN A 37 3.37 -8.26 -6.41
N GLU A 38 3.72 -9.01 -7.46
CA GLU A 38 3.10 -10.30 -7.76
C GLU A 38 3.34 -11.31 -6.62
N GLY A 39 4.59 -11.41 -6.13
CA GLY A 39 4.92 -12.24 -4.96
C GLY A 39 4.19 -11.81 -3.68
N VAL A 40 4.11 -10.50 -3.42
CA VAL A 40 3.39 -9.96 -2.25
C VAL A 40 1.88 -10.27 -2.35
N ILE A 41 1.30 -10.17 -3.55
CA ILE A 41 -0.12 -10.48 -3.79
C ILE A 41 -0.40 -11.97 -3.55
N GLU A 42 0.47 -12.85 -4.04
CA GLU A 42 0.35 -14.29 -3.84
C GLU A 42 0.44 -14.66 -2.35
N GLU A 43 1.45 -14.13 -1.66
CA GLU A 43 1.63 -14.35 -0.22
C GLU A 43 0.44 -13.81 0.58
N PHE A 44 -0.02 -12.60 0.26
CA PHE A 44 -1.19 -11.99 0.91
C PHE A 44 -2.42 -12.90 0.80
N ARG A 45 -2.71 -13.40 -0.40
CA ARG A 45 -3.89 -14.26 -0.65
C ARG A 45 -3.75 -15.62 0.02
N ALA A 46 -2.55 -16.21 0.02
CA ALA A 46 -2.27 -17.47 0.70
C ALA A 46 -2.31 -17.34 2.23
N GLY A 47 -1.88 -16.19 2.76
CA GLY A 47 -1.76 -15.88 4.18
C GLY A 47 -2.97 -15.20 4.81
N ALA A 48 -4.11 -15.15 4.11
CA ALA A 48 -5.33 -14.45 4.55
C ALA A 48 -5.06 -12.99 4.98
N GLY A 49 -4.26 -12.29 4.20
CA GLY A 49 -3.91 -10.89 4.34
C GLY A 49 -2.61 -10.60 5.11
N LYS A 50 -1.88 -11.63 5.52
CA LYS A 50 -0.58 -11.50 6.18
C LYS A 50 0.54 -11.73 5.17
N VAL A 51 1.54 -10.87 5.23
CA VAL A 51 2.75 -10.93 4.40
C VAL A 51 3.96 -10.76 5.32
N GLY A 52 5.00 -11.55 5.11
CA GLY A 52 6.27 -11.49 5.84
C GLY A 52 7.22 -10.41 5.30
N GLY A 53 8.51 -10.59 5.59
CA GLY A 53 9.56 -9.66 5.17
C GLY A 53 9.31 -8.23 5.63
N ALA A 54 9.44 -7.27 4.71
CA ALA A 54 9.27 -5.85 5.00
C ALA A 54 7.83 -5.44 5.37
N TYR A 55 6.87 -6.33 5.20
CA TYR A 55 5.47 -6.12 5.59
C TYR A 55 5.09 -6.88 6.86
N ALA A 56 6.04 -7.58 7.49
CA ALA A 56 5.79 -8.30 8.73
C ALA A 56 5.28 -7.35 9.82
N GLY A 57 4.11 -7.66 10.37
CA GLY A 57 3.45 -6.85 11.40
C GLY A 57 2.62 -5.67 10.88
N ALA A 58 2.75 -5.32 9.60
CA ALA A 58 1.93 -4.28 8.98
C ALA A 58 0.56 -4.82 8.57
N GLU A 59 -0.47 -3.98 8.67
CA GLU A 59 -1.77 -4.28 8.08
C GLU A 59 -1.77 -3.87 6.61
N LEU A 60 -2.06 -4.82 5.73
CA LEU A 60 -2.09 -4.62 4.29
C LEU A 60 -3.49 -4.81 3.71
N LEU A 61 -3.68 -4.27 2.51
CA LEU A 61 -4.74 -4.66 1.60
C LEU A 61 -4.24 -4.68 0.17
N LEU A 62 -4.98 -5.37 -0.71
CA LEU A 62 -4.79 -5.25 -2.15
C LEU A 62 -5.85 -4.30 -2.71
N LEU A 63 -5.38 -3.23 -3.33
CA LEU A 63 -6.23 -2.27 -4.02
C LEU A 63 -6.25 -2.58 -5.51
N THR A 64 -7.44 -2.86 -6.04
CA THR A 64 -7.68 -2.98 -7.47
C THR A 64 -8.30 -1.69 -8.01
N THR A 65 -7.64 -1.07 -8.99
CA THR A 65 -8.06 0.18 -9.64
C THR A 65 -8.16 0.04 -11.15
N THR A 66 -8.97 0.88 -11.79
CA THR A 66 -9.02 1.00 -13.26
C THR A 66 -8.02 2.04 -13.75
N GLY A 67 -7.11 1.66 -14.64
CA GLY A 67 -6.10 2.52 -15.23
C GLY A 67 -6.72 3.72 -15.95
N ALA A 68 -6.45 4.94 -15.49
CA ALA A 68 -7.09 6.16 -16.02
C ALA A 68 -6.86 6.38 -17.52
N LYS A 69 -5.72 5.93 -18.04
CA LYS A 69 -5.37 6.00 -19.47
C LYS A 69 -5.67 4.71 -20.23
N SER A 70 -5.50 3.57 -19.58
CA SER A 70 -5.49 2.26 -20.23
C SER A 70 -6.83 1.52 -20.16
N GLY A 71 -7.69 1.86 -19.19
CA GLY A 71 -8.91 1.13 -18.85
C GLY A 71 -8.66 -0.26 -18.23
N LYS A 72 -7.41 -0.67 -18.03
CA LYS A 72 -7.06 -2.00 -17.50
C LYS A 72 -7.13 -2.02 -15.98
N GLN A 73 -7.43 -3.17 -15.39
CA GLN A 73 -7.34 -3.35 -13.95
C GLN A 73 -5.89 -3.45 -13.51
N HIS A 74 -5.56 -2.80 -12.40
CA HIS A 74 -4.25 -2.82 -11.76
C HIS A 74 -4.44 -3.12 -10.27
N VAL A 75 -3.69 -4.11 -9.78
CA VAL A 75 -3.69 -4.52 -8.37
C VAL A 75 -2.39 -4.06 -7.74
N VAL A 76 -2.46 -3.42 -6.58
CA VAL A 76 -1.29 -2.99 -5.80
C VAL A 76 -1.47 -3.33 -4.31
N PRO A 77 -0.46 -3.90 -3.65
CA PRO A 77 -0.45 -4.01 -2.20
C PRO A 77 -0.19 -2.63 -1.58
N LEU A 78 -0.97 -2.26 -0.56
CA LEU A 78 -0.84 -0.98 0.13
C LEU A 78 -0.94 -1.15 1.65
N GLY A 79 -0.17 -0.34 2.37
CA GLY A 79 -0.32 -0.19 3.81
C GLY A 79 -1.67 0.42 4.17
N LEU A 80 -2.36 -0.21 5.11
CA LEU A 80 -3.64 0.24 5.62
C LEU A 80 -3.47 0.99 6.95
N LEU A 81 -4.06 2.17 7.03
CA LEU A 81 -4.22 2.94 8.27
C LEU A 81 -5.71 2.96 8.66
N ARG A 82 -6.01 2.76 9.95
CA ARG A 82 -7.38 2.75 10.46
C ARG A 82 -7.62 3.82 11.50
N ARG A 83 -8.73 4.56 11.36
CA ARG A 83 -9.23 5.50 12.37
C ARG A 83 -10.69 5.17 12.68
N GLY A 84 -10.90 4.34 13.70
CA GLY A 84 -12.21 3.70 13.94
C GLY A 84 -12.59 2.81 12.75
N GLU A 85 -13.78 3.02 12.20
CA GLU A 85 -14.28 2.29 11.02
C GLU A 85 -13.75 2.84 9.69
N THR A 86 -13.05 3.98 9.69
CA THR A 86 -12.58 4.59 8.45
C THR A 86 -11.20 4.06 8.06
N LEU A 87 -11.07 3.70 6.78
CA LEU A 87 -9.87 3.12 6.20
C LEU A 87 -9.14 4.16 5.36
N TYR A 88 -7.83 4.26 5.54
CA TYR A 88 -6.97 5.18 4.79
C TYR A 88 -5.83 4.41 4.14
N LEU A 89 -5.51 4.83 2.92
CA LEU A 89 -4.39 4.34 2.15
C LEU A 89 -3.36 5.44 2.01
N SER A 90 -2.10 5.05 2.15
CA SER A 90 -0.96 5.87 1.80
C SER A 90 0.15 4.97 1.25
N SER A 91 1.08 5.59 0.54
CA SER A 91 2.34 4.97 0.18
C SER A 91 3.47 5.99 0.30
N PHE A 92 4.70 5.51 0.36
CA PHE A 92 5.83 6.34 -0.02
C PHE A 92 5.70 6.71 -1.49
N ILE A 93 6.25 7.86 -1.87
CA ILE A 93 6.31 8.28 -3.26
C ILE A 93 7.77 8.37 -3.70
N GLU A 94 8.01 8.37 -4.98
CA GLU A 94 9.31 8.76 -5.50
C GLU A 94 9.12 10.14 -6.15
N ASP A 95 9.74 10.38 -7.30
CA ASP A 95 9.63 11.64 -8.05
C ASP A 95 8.19 12.03 -8.41
N LYS A 96 7.29 11.03 -8.54
CA LYS A 96 5.90 11.21 -8.98
C LYS A 96 4.92 10.41 -8.13
N TYR A 97 3.68 10.88 -8.12
CA TYR A 97 2.59 10.12 -7.53
C TYR A 97 2.38 8.78 -8.24
N PRO A 98 2.02 7.72 -7.50
CA PRO A 98 1.85 6.40 -8.05
C PRO A 98 0.59 6.32 -8.92
N ALA A 99 0.59 5.39 -9.88
CA ALA A 99 -0.50 5.23 -10.83
C ALA A 99 -1.86 4.99 -10.15
N TRP A 100 -1.91 4.21 -9.07
CA TRP A 100 -3.13 3.94 -8.33
C TRP A 100 -3.80 5.22 -7.79
N TYR A 101 -3.00 6.21 -7.36
CA TYR A 101 -3.53 7.49 -6.87
C TYR A 101 -4.20 8.28 -8.00
N HIS A 102 -3.58 8.29 -9.18
CA HIS A 102 -4.18 8.90 -10.37
C HIS A 102 -5.43 8.15 -10.85
N ASN A 103 -5.42 6.82 -10.78
CA ASN A 103 -6.55 5.98 -11.14
C ASN A 103 -7.76 6.27 -10.26
N VAL A 104 -7.59 6.29 -8.94
CA VAL A 104 -8.65 6.62 -7.97
C VAL A 104 -9.24 8.02 -8.20
N LYS A 105 -8.41 9.01 -8.54
CA LYS A 105 -8.89 10.36 -8.86
C LYS A 105 -9.74 10.41 -10.13
N ALA A 106 -9.50 9.49 -11.07
CA ALA A 106 -10.24 9.43 -12.34
C ALA A 106 -11.50 8.55 -12.22
N ASP A 107 -11.41 7.42 -11.52
CA ASP A 107 -12.52 6.51 -11.24
C ASP A 107 -12.44 6.08 -9.76
N PRO A 108 -13.36 6.54 -8.90
CA PRO A 108 -13.31 6.22 -7.48
C PRO A 108 -13.69 4.77 -7.18
N ARG A 109 -14.25 4.02 -8.15
CA ARG A 109 -14.70 2.64 -7.90
C ARG A 109 -13.49 1.72 -7.81
N VAL A 110 -13.41 0.98 -6.71
CA VAL A 110 -12.30 0.08 -6.42
C VAL A 110 -12.81 -1.27 -5.92
N THR A 111 -11.96 -2.29 -6.07
CA THR A 111 -12.12 -3.56 -5.36
C THR A 111 -10.99 -3.68 -4.35
N VAL A 112 -11.30 -4.07 -3.13
CA VAL A 112 -10.37 -4.18 -2.01
C VAL A 112 -10.35 -5.61 -1.53
N GLU A 113 -9.17 -6.24 -1.51
CA GLU A 113 -8.97 -7.48 -0.78
C GLU A 113 -8.36 -7.14 0.57
N LEU A 114 -9.06 -7.50 1.64
CA LEU A 114 -8.68 -7.20 3.02
C LEU A 114 -8.83 -8.46 3.86
N GLY A 115 -7.72 -8.93 4.41
CA GLY A 115 -7.67 -10.25 5.03
C GLY A 115 -7.93 -11.35 3.98
N GLY A 116 -8.92 -12.20 4.24
CA GLY A 116 -9.36 -13.25 3.31
C GLY A 116 -10.63 -12.91 2.51
N ALA A 117 -11.07 -11.65 2.53
CA ALA A 117 -12.33 -11.23 1.93
C ALA A 117 -12.14 -10.15 0.86
N THR A 118 -13.03 -10.13 -0.12
CA THR A 118 -13.05 -9.15 -1.21
C THR A 118 -14.29 -8.26 -1.09
N TYR A 119 -14.05 -6.94 -1.13
CA TYR A 119 -15.07 -5.91 -1.00
C TYR A 119 -15.07 -5.03 -2.24
N ARG A 120 -16.25 -4.54 -2.62
CA ARG A 120 -16.37 -3.37 -3.50
C ARG A 120 -16.40 -2.12 -2.64
N GLY A 121 -16.02 -1.00 -3.22
CA GLY A 121 -16.11 0.27 -2.52
C GLY A 121 -15.72 1.45 -3.37
N THR A 122 -15.63 2.60 -2.71
CA THR A 122 -15.18 3.85 -3.30
C THR A 122 -13.94 4.36 -2.60
N ALA A 123 -13.02 4.91 -3.39
CA ALA A 123 -11.80 5.54 -2.94
C ALA A 123 -11.86 7.04 -3.29
N LYS A 124 -11.53 7.91 -2.31
CA LYS A 124 -11.48 9.36 -2.49
C LYS A 124 -10.11 9.87 -2.10
N ALA A 125 -9.41 10.51 -3.04
CA ALA A 125 -8.21 11.28 -2.73
C ALA A 125 -8.56 12.49 -1.86
N LEU A 126 -7.89 12.60 -0.72
CA LEU A 126 -8.11 13.71 0.22
C LEU A 126 -7.44 14.98 -0.30
N ALA A 127 -8.06 16.13 -0.01
CA ALA A 127 -7.55 17.44 -0.39
C ALA A 127 -7.98 18.52 0.61
N GLY A 128 -7.27 19.64 0.65
CA GLY A 128 -7.59 20.80 1.50
C GLY A 128 -7.63 20.45 2.98
N ALA A 129 -8.58 21.01 3.71
CA ALA A 129 -8.66 20.84 5.17
C ALA A 129 -8.83 19.37 5.61
N GLU A 130 -9.55 18.55 4.84
CA GLU A 130 -9.65 17.11 5.13
C GLU A 130 -8.27 16.46 5.06
N TYR A 131 -7.50 16.77 4.02
CA TYR A 131 -6.14 16.26 3.90
C TYR A 131 -5.27 16.65 5.09
N ASP A 132 -5.25 17.93 5.46
CA ASP A 132 -4.38 18.44 6.52
C ASP A 132 -4.65 17.76 7.87
N GLU A 133 -5.93 17.58 8.22
CA GLU A 133 -6.34 16.88 9.44
C GLU A 133 -5.87 15.41 9.42
N PHE A 134 -6.11 14.71 8.32
CA PHE A 134 -5.78 13.29 8.21
C PHE A 134 -4.27 13.04 8.08
N ALA A 135 -3.54 13.92 7.40
CA ALA A 135 -2.10 13.86 7.29
C ALA A 135 -1.46 14.01 8.67
N ALA A 136 -1.87 15.01 9.47
CA ALA A 136 -1.36 15.19 10.82
C ALA A 136 -1.56 13.93 11.69
N TRP A 137 -2.73 13.31 11.61
CA TRP A 137 -3.00 12.04 12.30
C TRP A 137 -2.17 10.87 11.76
N ALA A 138 -2.08 10.71 10.44
CA ALA A 138 -1.38 9.59 9.80
C ALA A 138 0.12 9.62 10.11
N LEU A 139 0.75 10.80 10.06
CA LEU A 139 2.17 10.95 10.41
C LEU A 139 2.41 10.70 11.90
N ALA A 140 1.48 11.10 12.78
CA ALA A 140 1.60 10.79 14.21
C ALA A 140 1.42 9.29 14.51
N ALA A 141 0.61 8.58 13.72
CA ALA A 141 0.32 7.16 13.91
C ALA A 141 1.36 6.23 13.25
N ASN A 142 2.10 6.70 12.25
CA ASN A 142 3.05 5.90 11.49
C ASN A 142 4.42 6.62 11.38
N PRO A 143 5.40 6.25 12.22
CA PRO A 143 6.73 6.85 12.22
C PRO A 143 7.46 6.76 10.87
N LEU A 144 7.28 5.67 10.11
CA LEU A 144 7.91 5.52 8.79
C LEU A 144 7.38 6.56 7.79
N LEU A 145 6.06 6.81 7.79
CA LEU A 145 5.46 7.87 6.97
C LEU A 145 5.93 9.26 7.42
N ALA A 146 6.10 9.49 8.72
CA ALA A 146 6.65 10.74 9.26
C ALA A 146 8.09 10.99 8.82
N GLU A 147 8.96 10.00 8.99
CA GLU A 147 10.36 10.07 8.56
C GLU A 147 10.48 10.32 7.06
N TYR A 148 9.63 9.66 6.27
CA TYR A 148 9.59 9.84 4.83
C TYR A 148 9.08 11.23 4.42
N GLN A 149 7.94 11.69 4.96
CA GLN A 149 7.39 13.01 4.65
C GLN A 149 8.34 14.15 5.04
N ALA A 150 9.18 13.97 6.07
CA ALA A 150 10.20 14.94 6.45
C ALA A 150 11.31 15.12 5.39
N LYS A 151 11.47 14.16 4.47
CA LYS A 151 12.49 14.17 3.40
C LYS A 151 11.98 14.72 2.07
N ILE A 152 10.68 14.91 1.94
CA ILE A 152 10.06 15.37 0.70
C ILE A 152 9.20 16.61 0.94
N GLU A 153 9.17 17.53 -0.02
CA GLU A 153 8.31 18.71 0.05
C GLU A 153 6.87 18.42 -0.38
N ARG A 154 6.67 17.33 -1.15
CA ARG A 154 5.38 16.98 -1.73
C ARG A 154 4.48 16.31 -0.68
N PRO A 155 3.16 16.56 -0.69
CA PRO A 155 2.25 15.86 0.21
C PRO A 155 2.14 14.36 -0.14
N LEU A 156 2.08 13.50 0.87
CA LEU A 156 1.74 12.07 0.72
C LEU A 156 0.43 11.86 -0.06
N PRO A 157 0.31 10.78 -0.86
CA PRO A 157 -0.94 10.38 -1.48
C PRO A 157 -1.87 9.75 -0.43
N LEU A 158 -2.75 10.56 0.15
CA LEU A 158 -3.75 10.07 1.11
C LEU A 158 -5.08 9.84 0.42
N VAL A 159 -5.60 8.62 0.55
CA VAL A 159 -6.90 8.21 0.03
C VAL A 159 -7.72 7.62 1.15
N VAL A 160 -8.98 8.04 1.28
CA VAL A 160 -9.95 7.40 2.15
C VAL A 160 -10.73 6.34 1.36
N LEU A 161 -10.96 5.19 1.99
CA LEU A 161 -11.76 4.10 1.46
C LEU A 161 -13.10 4.01 2.20
N THR A 162 -14.16 3.78 1.45
CA THR A 162 -15.48 3.40 1.95
C THR A 162 -15.85 2.08 1.30
N LEU A 163 -16.01 1.03 2.11
CA LEU A 163 -16.40 -0.29 1.64
C LEU A 163 -17.92 -0.39 1.55
N ASP A 164 -18.42 -0.99 0.49
CA ASP A 164 -19.83 -1.32 0.36
C ASP A 164 -20.17 -2.38 1.41
N GLN A 165 -21.35 -2.26 2.03
CA GLN A 165 -21.82 -3.27 2.97
C GLN A 165 -22.04 -4.58 2.19
N GLN A 166 -21.51 -5.70 2.70
CA GLN A 166 -21.86 -7.01 2.17
C GLN A 166 -23.22 -7.40 2.76
N ASP A 167 -24.23 -7.52 1.90
CA ASP A 167 -25.54 -8.09 2.23
C ASP A 167 -25.44 -9.58 2.61
#